data_AF-A0A820B5M8-F1
#
_entry.id   AF-A0A820B5M8-F1
#
_cell.length_a   1.000
_cell.length_b   1.000
_cell.length_c   1.000
_cell.angle_alpha   90.00
_cell.angle_beta   90.00
_cell.angle_gamma   90.00
#
_symmetry.space_group_name_H-M   'P 1'
#
loop_
_entity.id
_entity.type
_entity.pdbx_description
1 polymer ?
#
loop_
_entity_poly.entity_id
_entity_poly.type
_entity_poly.pdbx_seq_one_letter_code
_entity_poly.pdbx_strand_id
1 'polypeptide(L)'
;MSKAENRDFYKFYGISELKHHFLTPVADGCGSNIIFKSELPQAVLKEDHSASSFMVLAKFGTGKTLLRCQYFETLQPNNYFKILILNKQINEYFERFVTETSTVGKNCKGKDCLEGWTKNEFAQLILSVLVTEFVDAFQKEQFVVPNISIEEKIQLIIIICFYYNDQGVSKLEYFVNSFFKKSNKSMYKTNEANVTIGEQNKRVEKPLLIQLKKDLMKFNILRKDYKKLELLLSVVENEEFQAEVAKKNMFDNIINDLIDFTLFMKNEMKKPVVFIIDGIDENQYFFQHNVINKRSLELFYRSSVAQEILSSVMAQNFYLSLFYPQLDGINIRDAIIRNDKFPIYTIEWNTRSLINYGDYLLQEMNKNASDTHCRPLPDFKTLINYHDTHIADMINEIKTPRALHYFMTALIREMNGCASESTEPFIATYRDVKMAFKNSNQYMSQRQTAD
;
A
#
# COMPACT_ATOMS: atom_id res chain seq x y z
N MET A 1 52.67 25.88 -3.65
CA MET A 1 51.25 26.12 -3.32
C MET A 1 50.41 25.06 -4.03
N SER A 2 49.94 24.06 -3.31
CA SER A 2 49.11 22.98 -3.83
C SER A 2 47.73 23.53 -4.21
N LYS A 3 47.33 23.33 -5.47
CA LYS A 3 46.02 23.72 -5.98
C LYS A 3 44.94 22.74 -5.51
N ALA A 4 43.90 23.30 -4.88
CA ALA A 4 42.49 23.09 -5.22
C ALA A 4 41.86 21.67 -5.19
N GLU A 5 42.27 20.76 -4.29
CA GLU A 5 41.52 19.51 -4.07
C GLU A 5 40.43 19.63 -2.99
N ASN A 6 40.52 20.63 -2.09
CA ASN A 6 39.60 20.85 -0.96
C ASN A 6 38.48 21.88 -1.20
N ARG A 7 38.29 22.37 -2.44
CA ARG A 7 37.29 23.43 -2.75
C ARG A 7 35.90 22.92 -3.15
N ASP A 8 35.73 21.63 -3.32
CA ASP A 8 34.43 21.04 -3.68
C ASP A 8 33.65 20.72 -2.40
N PHE A 9 32.39 21.16 -2.28
CA PHE A 9 31.50 20.89 -1.14
C PHE A 9 31.44 19.39 -0.84
N TYR A 10 31.40 18.54 -1.88
CA TYR A 10 31.34 17.09 -1.70
C TYR A 10 32.63 16.55 -1.06
N LYS A 11 33.80 17.02 -1.51
CA LYS A 11 35.09 16.60 -0.96
C LYS A 11 35.35 17.17 0.43
N PHE A 12 34.97 18.43 0.65
CA PHE A 12 35.15 19.14 1.93
C PHE A 12 34.40 18.45 3.07
N TYR A 13 33.18 17.97 2.80
CA TYR A 13 32.33 17.27 3.77
C TYR A 13 32.37 15.72 3.64
N GLY A 14 33.14 15.16 2.70
CA GLY A 14 33.29 13.71 2.56
C GLY A 14 32.04 12.99 2.07
N ILE A 15 31.22 13.66 1.27
CA ILE A 15 29.91 13.19 0.83
C ILE A 15 30.04 12.66 -0.61
N SER A 16 29.70 11.39 -0.85
CA SER A 16 29.57 10.84 -2.21
C SER A 16 28.47 11.59 -2.99
N GLU A 17 28.54 11.66 -4.34
CA GLU A 17 27.49 12.30 -5.15
C GLU A 17 26.10 11.85 -4.62
N LEU A 18 25.36 12.79 -4.02
CA LEU A 18 24.19 12.56 -3.16
C LEU A 18 22.97 11.91 -3.83
N LYS A 19 23.14 11.27 -5.00
CA LYS A 19 22.10 10.62 -5.81
C LYS A 19 21.26 9.60 -5.04
N HIS A 20 21.70 9.13 -3.86
CA HIS A 20 21.04 8.03 -3.14
C HIS A 20 20.47 8.37 -1.76
N HIS A 21 20.89 9.44 -1.08
CA HIS A 21 20.40 9.77 0.27
C HIS A 21 19.14 10.63 0.27
N PHE A 22 18.92 11.31 -0.85
CA PHE A 22 17.76 12.11 -1.17
C PHE A 22 16.88 11.36 -2.19
N LEU A 23 16.65 10.07 -1.99
CA LEU A 23 15.62 9.37 -2.74
C LEU A 23 14.34 9.38 -1.89
N THR A 24 13.26 9.91 -2.46
CA THR A 24 11.94 9.59 -1.91
C THR A 24 11.81 8.07 -2.06
N PRO A 25 11.61 7.31 -0.96
CA PRO A 25 11.32 5.90 -1.12
C PRO A 25 10.14 5.80 -2.08
N VAL A 26 10.32 5.04 -3.16
CA VAL A 26 9.18 4.59 -3.96
C VAL A 26 8.23 3.85 -3.02
N ALA A 27 6.93 3.79 -3.32
CA ALA A 27 5.97 3.09 -2.47
C ALA A 27 6.44 1.66 -2.10
N ASP A 28 7.19 1.02 -3.01
CA ASP A 28 7.77 -0.32 -2.86
C ASP A 28 9.08 -0.40 -2.03
N GLY A 29 9.67 0.73 -1.64
CA GLY A 29 11.03 0.82 -1.10
C GLY A 29 11.13 1.22 0.37
N CYS A 30 10.63 0.41 1.30
CA CYS A 30 10.86 0.62 2.74
C CYS A 30 12.20 0.05 3.20
N GLY A 31 13.29 0.46 2.55
CA GLY A 31 14.66 0.02 2.87
C GLY A 31 15.61 1.17 3.24
N SER A 32 15.12 2.41 3.29
CA SER A 32 15.96 3.55 3.64
C SER A 32 15.92 3.78 5.15
N ASN A 33 17.07 3.73 5.83
CA ASN A 33 17.33 4.10 7.24
C ASN A 33 17.00 5.59 7.57
N ILE A 34 15.98 6.17 6.96
CA ILE A 34 15.52 7.52 7.24
C ILE A 34 14.65 7.44 8.49
N ILE A 35 15.30 7.55 9.66
CA ILE A 35 14.69 7.81 10.96
C ILE A 35 14.03 9.19 10.92
N PHE A 36 12.85 9.24 10.32
CA PHE A 36 12.04 10.43 10.36
C PHE A 36 11.54 10.67 11.79
N LYS A 37 11.99 11.78 12.40
CA LYS A 37 11.35 12.39 13.57
C LYS A 37 11.05 13.85 13.25
N SER A 38 9.91 14.10 12.64
CA SER A 38 9.14 15.29 13.00
C SER A 38 7.76 14.84 13.47
N GLU A 39 6.93 15.76 13.93
CA GLU A 39 5.54 15.56 14.33
C GLU A 39 4.70 14.95 13.20
N LEU A 40 4.99 13.70 12.79
CA LEU A 40 3.95 12.78 12.33
C LEU A 40 2.84 12.88 13.37
N PRO A 41 1.56 12.75 12.99
CA PRO A 41 0.54 12.59 14.00
C PRO A 41 0.99 11.42 14.88
N GLN A 42 1.52 11.69 16.08
CA GLN A 42 2.00 10.66 17.01
C GLN A 42 0.83 9.71 17.33
N ALA A 43 -0.39 10.18 17.09
CA ALA A 43 -1.62 9.41 17.08
C ALA A 43 -1.65 8.21 16.08
N VAL A 44 -0.87 8.23 14.99
CA VAL A 44 -0.72 7.11 14.04
C VAL A 44 0.27 6.07 14.57
N LEU A 45 1.45 6.52 15.02
CA LEU A 45 2.50 5.67 15.58
C LEU A 45 2.30 5.53 17.09
N LYS A 46 1.45 4.58 17.49
CA LYS A 46 1.20 4.32 18.92
C LYS A 46 2.46 3.88 19.65
N GLU A 47 2.62 4.35 20.89
CA GLU A 47 3.76 4.02 21.76
C GLU A 47 3.88 2.52 22.04
N ASP A 48 2.75 1.81 22.09
CA ASP A 48 2.70 0.36 22.30
C ASP A 48 2.93 -0.45 21.01
N HIS A 49 3.20 0.22 19.88
CA HIS A 49 3.36 -0.37 18.55
C HIS A 49 2.16 -1.24 18.10
N SER A 50 0.97 -1.00 18.66
CA SER A 50 -0.23 -1.70 18.25
C SER A 50 -0.79 -1.16 16.95
N ALA A 51 -1.48 -2.03 16.21
CA ALA A 51 -2.21 -1.63 15.01
C ALA A 51 -3.31 -0.61 15.32
N SER A 52 -3.63 0.23 14.34
CA SER A 52 -4.69 1.21 14.41
C SER A 52 -5.35 1.42 13.05
N SER A 53 -6.62 1.80 13.09
CA SER A 53 -7.39 2.09 11.88
C SER A 53 -7.55 3.59 11.76
N PHE A 54 -7.19 4.15 10.61
CA PHE A 54 -7.15 5.59 10.39
C PHE A 54 -7.06 5.90 8.90
N MET A 55 -7.23 7.18 8.58
CA MET A 55 -6.91 7.72 7.27
C MET A 55 -5.96 8.90 7.40
N VAL A 56 -4.91 8.91 6.60
CA VAL A 56 -4.02 10.04 6.41
C VAL A 56 -4.33 10.67 5.06
N LEU A 57 -4.65 11.96 5.07
CA LEU A 57 -4.76 12.80 3.89
C LEU A 57 -3.54 13.70 3.81
N ALA A 58 -2.74 13.53 2.76
CA ALA A 58 -1.47 14.21 2.65
C ALA A 58 -1.30 14.86 1.28
N LYS A 59 -0.89 16.13 1.26
CA LYS A 59 -0.49 16.78 0.00
C LYS A 59 0.76 16.10 -0.57
N PHE A 60 0.97 16.21 -1.88
CA PHE A 60 2.14 15.63 -2.52
C PHE A 60 3.44 16.11 -1.87
N GLY A 61 4.38 15.18 -1.66
CA GLY A 61 5.70 15.49 -1.10
C GLY A 61 5.75 15.79 0.40
N THR A 62 4.64 15.60 1.13
CA THR A 62 4.58 15.80 2.60
C THR A 62 5.13 14.63 3.43
N GLY A 63 5.53 13.52 2.81
CA GLY A 63 6.13 12.38 3.52
C GLY A 63 5.17 11.23 3.87
N LYS A 64 4.00 11.16 3.21
CA LYS A 64 3.01 10.07 3.34
C LYS A 64 3.62 8.66 3.28
N THR A 65 4.39 8.38 2.24
CA THR A 65 5.03 7.07 2.01
C THR A 65 5.99 6.68 3.13
N LEU A 66 6.70 7.67 3.69
CA LEU A 66 7.64 7.47 4.79
C LEU A 66 6.93 7.15 6.10
N LEU A 67 5.86 7.89 6.43
CA LEU A 67 4.99 7.57 7.56
C LEU A 67 4.42 6.15 7.43
N ARG A 68 3.96 5.77 6.23
CA ARG A 68 3.48 4.41 5.96
C ARG A 68 4.57 3.35 6.15
N CYS A 69 5.80 3.59 5.69
CA CYS A 69 6.93 2.66 5.95
C CYS A 69 7.18 2.47 7.44
N GLN A 70 7.29 3.57 8.20
CA GLN A 70 7.51 3.48 9.64
C GLN A 70 6.38 2.75 10.35
N TYR A 71 5.13 3.04 10.01
CA TYR A 71 3.98 2.32 10.54
C TYR A 71 4.07 0.81 10.21
N PHE A 72 4.36 0.46 8.96
CA PHE A 72 4.51 -0.93 8.54
C PHE A 72 5.62 -1.68 9.30
N GLU A 73 6.73 -1.00 9.59
CA GLU A 73 7.86 -1.54 10.36
C GLU A 73 7.52 -1.74 11.84
N THR A 74 6.76 -0.81 12.46
CA THR A 74 6.35 -0.95 13.87
C THR A 74 5.48 -2.19 14.13
N LEU A 75 4.70 -2.60 13.12
CA LEU A 75 3.86 -3.78 13.20
C LEU A 75 4.69 -5.06 13.10
N GLN A 76 4.77 -5.79 14.22
CA GLN A 76 5.54 -7.03 14.31
C GLN A 76 4.93 -8.16 13.45
N PRO A 77 5.67 -8.78 12.50
CA PRO A 77 5.15 -9.86 11.63
C PRO A 77 4.63 -11.11 12.38
N ASN A 78 5.11 -11.32 13.60
CA ASN A 78 4.65 -12.40 14.46
C ASN A 78 3.28 -12.12 15.06
N ASN A 79 2.92 -10.84 15.24
CA ASN A 79 1.69 -10.43 15.90
C ASN A 79 0.57 -10.09 14.91
N TYR A 80 0.92 -9.75 13.66
CA TYR A 80 -0.05 -9.27 12.67
C TYR A 80 0.18 -9.91 11.31
N PHE A 81 -0.93 -10.18 10.60
CA PHE A 81 -0.88 -10.47 9.17
C PHE A 81 -1.01 -9.15 8.39
N LYS A 82 0.12 -8.61 7.94
CA LYS A 82 0.20 -7.30 7.31
C LYS A 82 -0.01 -7.41 5.81
N ILE A 83 -1.03 -6.74 5.29
CA ILE A 83 -1.31 -6.66 3.85
C ILE A 83 -1.02 -5.25 3.37
N LEU A 84 0.00 -5.12 2.53
CA LEU A 84 0.35 -3.85 1.89
C LEU A 84 -0.21 -3.83 0.47
N ILE A 85 -1.15 -2.91 0.21
CA ILE A 85 -1.81 -2.73 -1.07
C ILE A 85 -1.26 -1.44 -1.70
N LEU A 86 -0.48 -1.61 -2.76
CA LEU A 86 0.13 -0.52 -3.52
C LEU A 86 -0.48 -0.43 -4.92
N ASN A 87 0.05 0.50 -5.71
CA ASN A 87 -0.36 0.73 -7.09
C ASN A 87 -0.40 -0.57 -7.92
N LYS A 88 0.59 -1.46 -7.76
CA LYS A 88 0.66 -2.73 -8.49
C LYS A 88 -0.58 -3.60 -8.24
N GLN A 89 -0.92 -3.88 -6.99
CA GLN A 89 -2.06 -4.72 -6.63
C GLN A 89 -3.39 -4.09 -7.07
N ILE A 90 -3.49 -2.77 -6.99
CA ILE A 90 -4.69 -2.04 -7.43
C ILE A 90 -4.84 -2.11 -8.95
N ASN A 91 -3.76 -1.97 -9.71
CA ASN A 91 -3.78 -2.14 -11.17
C ASN A 91 -4.16 -3.58 -11.55
N GLU A 92 -3.54 -4.58 -10.93
CA GLU A 92 -3.86 -5.98 -11.18
C GLU A 92 -5.34 -6.28 -10.91
N TYR A 93 -5.90 -5.71 -9.83
CA TYR A 93 -7.32 -5.81 -9.55
C TYR A 93 -8.16 -5.17 -10.66
N PHE A 94 -7.86 -3.94 -11.08
CA PHE A 94 -8.62 -3.26 -12.12
C PHE A 94 -8.54 -3.97 -13.48
N GLU A 95 -7.34 -4.43 -13.87
CA GLU A 95 -7.09 -5.15 -15.12
C GLU A 95 -7.87 -6.47 -15.20
N ARG A 96 -8.06 -7.13 -14.07
CA ARG A 96 -8.78 -8.39 -13.99
C ARG A 96 -10.29 -8.21 -13.80
N PHE A 97 -10.68 -7.38 -12.85
CA PHE A 97 -12.07 -7.34 -12.41
C PHE A 97 -12.88 -6.25 -13.11
N VAL A 98 -12.32 -5.05 -13.26
CA VAL A 98 -13.07 -3.92 -13.81
C VAL A 98 -13.05 -3.91 -15.34
N THR A 99 -11.89 -4.07 -15.97
CA THR A 99 -11.81 -4.09 -17.44
C THR A 99 -12.49 -5.31 -18.06
N GLU A 100 -12.53 -6.45 -17.36
CA GLU A 100 -13.17 -7.65 -17.91
C GLU A 100 -14.69 -7.75 -17.64
N THR A 101 -15.23 -6.96 -16.70
CA THR A 101 -16.69 -6.91 -16.42
C THR A 101 -17.37 -5.72 -17.09
N SER A 102 -16.59 -4.74 -17.55
CA SER A 102 -16.99 -3.69 -18.48
C SER A 102 -17.67 -4.29 -19.70
N THR A 103 -18.98 -4.03 -19.85
CA THR A 103 -19.88 -4.56 -20.88
C THR A 103 -19.48 -4.26 -22.33
N VAL A 104 -18.40 -3.52 -22.55
CA VAL A 104 -17.95 -3.07 -23.86
C VAL A 104 -16.50 -3.48 -24.15
N GLY A 105 -15.82 -4.25 -23.28
CA GLY A 105 -14.39 -4.54 -23.44
C GLY A 105 -13.55 -3.26 -23.56
N LYS A 106 -14.06 -2.15 -23.00
CA LYS A 106 -13.47 -0.83 -23.12
C LYS A 106 -12.14 -0.85 -22.39
N ASN A 107 -11.09 -0.47 -23.10
CA ASN A 107 -9.85 -0.05 -22.47
C ASN A 107 -10.18 1.12 -21.52
N CYS A 108 -10.00 0.89 -20.22
CA CYS A 108 -10.33 1.85 -19.17
C CYS A 108 -9.28 2.95 -18.99
N LYS A 109 -8.20 2.90 -19.79
CA LYS A 109 -7.29 4.03 -19.96
C LYS A 109 -8.01 5.16 -20.69
N GLY A 110 -8.19 6.31 -20.04
CA GLY A 110 -8.83 7.51 -20.62
C GLY A 110 -10.34 7.68 -20.40
N LYS A 111 -11.01 6.81 -19.62
CA LYS A 111 -12.47 6.90 -19.37
C LYS A 111 -12.81 6.65 -17.90
N ASP A 112 -13.92 7.21 -17.43
CA ASP A 112 -14.44 7.00 -16.07
C ASP A 112 -15.08 5.59 -15.96
N CYS A 113 -14.27 4.54 -16.01
CA CYS A 113 -14.72 3.16 -15.84
C CYS A 113 -15.12 2.82 -14.39
N LEU A 114 -14.85 3.73 -13.44
CA LEU A 114 -15.13 3.53 -12.01
C LEU A 114 -16.37 4.28 -11.57
N GLU A 115 -17.19 4.74 -12.51
CA GLU A 115 -18.43 5.46 -12.25
C GLU A 115 -19.41 4.65 -11.35
N GLY A 116 -19.32 3.32 -11.40
CA GLY A 116 -20.10 2.39 -10.58
C GLY A 116 -19.35 1.80 -9.38
N TRP A 117 -18.19 2.34 -8.99
CA TRP A 117 -17.42 1.82 -7.86
C TRP A 117 -18.20 1.93 -6.54
N THR A 118 -18.33 0.82 -5.81
CA THR A 118 -19.04 0.75 -4.52
C THR A 118 -18.16 0.14 -3.42
N LYS A 119 -18.72 0.07 -2.22
CA LYS A 119 -18.11 -0.61 -1.07
C LYS A 119 -17.83 -2.09 -1.31
N ASN A 120 -18.62 -2.75 -2.16
CA ASN A 120 -18.42 -4.17 -2.48
C ASN A 120 -17.19 -4.37 -3.35
N GLU A 121 -16.93 -3.49 -4.33
CA GLU A 121 -15.70 -3.52 -5.13
C GLU A 121 -14.48 -3.22 -4.26
N PHE A 122 -14.60 -2.32 -3.29
CA PHE A 122 -13.52 -2.08 -2.32
C PHE A 122 -13.26 -3.32 -1.43
N ALA A 123 -14.31 -3.95 -0.89
CA ALA A 123 -14.19 -5.20 -0.13
C ALA A 123 -13.57 -6.32 -0.97
N GLN A 124 -13.94 -6.42 -2.25
CA GLN A 124 -13.39 -7.37 -3.19
C GLN A 124 -11.90 -7.16 -3.43
N LEU A 125 -11.48 -5.91 -3.64
CA LEU A 125 -10.09 -5.54 -3.78
C LEU A 125 -9.29 -6.07 -2.58
N ILE A 126 -9.65 -5.67 -1.36
CA ILE A 126 -8.86 -6.03 -0.17
C ILE A 126 -8.92 -7.53 0.14
N LEU A 127 -10.05 -8.20 -0.10
CA LEU A 127 -10.19 -9.65 0.10
C LEU A 127 -9.37 -10.44 -0.92
N SER A 128 -9.36 -10.03 -2.19
CA SER A 128 -8.57 -10.70 -3.22
C SER A 128 -7.06 -10.63 -2.96
N VAL A 129 -6.58 -9.48 -2.48
CA VAL A 129 -5.18 -9.32 -2.07
C VAL A 129 -4.89 -10.17 -0.83
N LEU A 130 -5.76 -10.12 0.19
CA LEU A 130 -5.60 -10.91 1.42
C LEU A 130 -5.49 -12.41 1.14
N VAL A 131 -6.41 -12.96 0.34
CA VAL A 131 -6.43 -14.38 -0.02
C VAL A 131 -5.15 -14.78 -0.76
N THR A 132 -4.69 -13.94 -1.68
CA THR A 132 -3.50 -14.23 -2.49
C THR A 132 -2.25 -14.24 -1.61
N GLU A 133 -2.06 -13.20 -0.79
CA GLU A 133 -0.95 -13.10 0.15
C GLU A 133 -0.99 -14.20 1.22
N PHE A 134 -2.18 -14.60 1.68
CA PHE A 134 -2.34 -15.72 2.61
C PHE A 134 -1.88 -17.05 2.02
N VAL A 135 -2.33 -17.39 0.80
CA VAL A 135 -1.91 -18.62 0.13
C VAL A 135 -0.40 -18.59 -0.12
N ASP A 136 0.15 -17.48 -0.59
CA ASP A 136 1.59 -17.34 -0.83
C ASP A 136 2.43 -17.44 0.46
N ALA A 137 1.95 -16.86 1.56
CA ALA A 137 2.58 -17.03 2.86
C ALA A 137 2.54 -18.50 3.29
N PHE A 138 1.43 -19.20 3.06
CA PHE A 138 1.28 -20.61 3.40
C PHE A 138 2.24 -21.52 2.62
N GLN A 139 2.56 -21.18 1.37
CA GLN A 139 3.56 -21.93 0.60
C GLN A 139 4.97 -21.79 1.18
N LYS A 140 5.28 -20.62 1.75
CA LYS A 140 6.63 -20.29 2.27
C LYS A 140 6.83 -20.76 3.70
N GLU A 141 5.83 -20.50 4.54
CA GLU A 141 5.80 -20.86 5.94
C GLU A 141 4.75 -21.96 6.08
N GLN A 142 5.18 -23.20 6.25
CA GLN A 142 4.25 -24.33 6.48
C GLN A 142 3.48 -24.08 7.78
N PHE A 143 2.32 -23.44 7.68
CA PHE A 143 1.50 -23.14 8.84
C PHE A 143 0.97 -24.42 9.45
N VAL A 144 1.01 -24.49 10.78
CA VAL A 144 0.27 -25.52 11.50
C VAL A 144 -1.21 -25.12 11.46
N VAL A 145 -1.96 -25.81 10.61
CA VAL A 145 -3.39 -25.56 10.47
C VAL A 145 -4.10 -25.96 11.77
N PRO A 146 -4.83 -25.03 12.41
CA PRO A 146 -5.59 -25.30 13.62
C PRO A 146 -6.70 -26.33 13.36
N ASN A 147 -7.15 -26.99 14.44
CA ASN A 147 -8.16 -28.03 14.33
C ASN A 147 -9.57 -27.41 14.25
N ILE A 148 -9.93 -26.95 13.05
CA ILE A 148 -11.26 -26.41 12.72
C ILE A 148 -12.14 -27.47 12.03
N SER A 149 -13.45 -27.23 12.03
CA SER A 149 -14.45 -28.15 11.45
C SER A 149 -14.29 -28.32 9.93
N ILE A 150 -14.81 -29.42 9.37
CA ILE A 150 -14.75 -29.63 7.92
C ILE A 150 -15.56 -28.56 7.18
N GLU A 151 -16.68 -28.13 7.78
CA GLU A 151 -17.55 -27.09 7.26
C GLU A 151 -16.80 -25.74 7.15
N GLU A 152 -16.13 -25.32 8.22
CA GLU A 152 -15.31 -24.10 8.20
C GLU A 152 -14.18 -24.19 7.18
N LYS A 153 -13.53 -25.36 7.05
CA LYS A 153 -12.48 -25.54 6.04
C LYS A 153 -12.99 -25.33 4.63
N ILE A 154 -14.14 -25.92 4.33
CA ILE A 154 -14.76 -25.82 3.00
C ILE A 154 -15.20 -24.37 2.72
N GLN A 155 -15.77 -23.67 3.71
CA GLN A 155 -16.11 -22.25 3.56
C GLN A 155 -14.88 -21.40 3.21
N LEU A 156 -13.77 -21.56 3.93
CA LEU A 156 -12.53 -20.85 3.65
C LEU A 156 -11.96 -21.19 2.27
N ILE A 157 -12.03 -22.45 1.85
CA ILE A 157 -11.60 -22.86 0.50
C ILE A 157 -12.48 -22.25 -0.58
N ILE A 158 -13.80 -22.12 -0.37
CA ILE A 158 -14.66 -21.44 -1.32
C ILE A 158 -14.27 -19.98 -1.46
N ILE A 159 -14.09 -19.26 -0.34
CA ILE A 159 -13.62 -17.87 -0.34
C ILE A 159 -12.28 -17.78 -1.09
N ILE A 160 -11.32 -18.64 -0.75
CA ILE A 160 -10.00 -18.65 -1.38
C ILE A 160 -10.11 -18.88 -2.89
N CYS A 161 -10.78 -19.94 -3.33
CA CYS A 161 -10.92 -20.26 -4.75
C CYS A 161 -11.60 -19.13 -5.55
N PHE A 162 -12.51 -18.38 -4.92
CA PHE A 162 -13.22 -17.29 -5.57
C PHE A 162 -12.38 -16.02 -5.71
N TYR A 163 -11.66 -15.63 -4.64
CA TYR A 163 -10.95 -14.35 -4.58
C TYR A 163 -9.45 -14.45 -4.91
N TYR A 164 -8.90 -15.66 -5.07
CA TYR A 164 -7.47 -15.86 -5.36
C TYR A 164 -7.07 -15.30 -6.74
N ASN A 165 -6.09 -14.38 -6.72
CA ASN A 165 -5.68 -13.59 -7.88
C ASN A 165 -4.55 -14.22 -8.72
N ASP A 166 -3.82 -15.22 -8.24
CA ASP A 166 -2.71 -15.74 -9.06
C ASP A 166 -3.19 -16.59 -10.26
N GLN A 167 -2.32 -16.71 -11.26
CA GLN A 167 -2.48 -17.61 -12.40
C GLN A 167 -1.99 -19.02 -12.03
N GLY A 168 -2.87 -20.01 -12.20
CA GLY A 168 -2.55 -21.42 -11.96
C GLY A 168 -3.15 -21.96 -10.66
N VAL A 169 -3.70 -23.16 -10.76
CA VAL A 169 -4.39 -23.87 -9.68
C VAL A 169 -3.47 -24.72 -8.81
N SER A 170 -2.21 -24.91 -9.19
CA SER A 170 -1.27 -25.79 -8.48
C SER A 170 -0.97 -25.33 -7.04
N LYS A 171 -0.82 -24.02 -6.81
CA LYS A 171 -0.67 -23.44 -5.46
C LYS A 171 -1.90 -23.71 -4.60
N LEU A 172 -3.09 -23.57 -5.19
CA LEU A 172 -4.36 -23.86 -4.51
C LEU A 172 -4.50 -25.36 -4.20
N GLU A 173 -4.17 -26.24 -5.14
CA GLU A 173 -4.15 -27.70 -4.91
C GLU A 173 -3.24 -28.05 -3.73
N TYR A 174 -2.00 -27.54 -3.72
CA TYR A 174 -1.07 -27.79 -2.61
C TYR A 174 -1.61 -27.26 -1.28
N PHE A 175 -2.14 -26.03 -1.28
CA PHE A 175 -2.75 -25.42 -0.11
C PHE A 175 -3.89 -26.28 0.44
N VAL A 176 -4.88 -26.61 -0.40
CA VAL A 176 -6.06 -27.40 -0.04
C VAL A 176 -5.66 -28.76 0.54
N ASN A 177 -4.73 -29.46 -0.13
CA ASN A 177 -4.24 -30.76 0.32
C ASN A 177 -3.58 -30.70 1.69
N SER A 178 -2.77 -29.67 1.91
CA SER A 178 -2.11 -29.43 3.19
C SER A 178 -3.13 -29.04 4.27
N PHE A 179 -4.12 -28.23 3.92
CA PHE A 179 -5.18 -27.74 4.80
C PHE A 179 -6.09 -28.86 5.32
N PHE A 180 -6.37 -29.85 4.48
CA PHE A 180 -7.06 -31.08 4.87
C PHE A 180 -6.14 -32.19 5.38
N LYS A 181 -4.81 -31.99 5.41
CA LYS A 181 -3.81 -33.00 5.79
C LYS A 181 -3.96 -34.31 4.99
N LYS A 182 -4.20 -34.18 3.68
CA LYS A 182 -4.40 -35.33 2.80
C LYS A 182 -3.11 -36.15 2.61
N SER A 183 -3.26 -37.46 2.55
CA SER A 183 -2.16 -38.38 2.22
C SER A 183 -1.81 -38.30 0.73
N ASN A 184 -0.62 -38.78 0.34
CA ASN A 184 -0.21 -38.87 -1.08
C ASN A 184 -1.19 -39.66 -1.98
N LYS A 185 -2.06 -40.48 -1.41
CA LYS A 185 -3.07 -41.27 -2.13
C LYS A 185 -4.42 -40.56 -2.27
N SER A 186 -4.65 -39.47 -1.54
CA SER A 186 -5.94 -38.78 -1.44
C SER A 186 -5.80 -37.29 -1.73
N MET A 187 -4.91 -36.92 -2.66
CA MET A 187 -4.65 -35.52 -3.02
C MET A 187 -5.69 -35.02 -4.02
N TYR A 188 -6.18 -33.80 -3.80
CA TYR A 188 -6.93 -33.02 -4.76
C TYR A 188 -6.00 -32.51 -5.85
N LYS A 189 -6.29 -32.90 -7.09
CA LYS A 189 -5.71 -32.31 -8.30
C LYS A 189 -6.82 -32.06 -9.30
N THR A 190 -6.77 -30.94 -9.99
CA THR A 190 -7.79 -30.52 -10.96
C THR A 190 -7.97 -31.55 -12.08
N ASN A 191 -6.88 -32.18 -12.53
CA ASN A 191 -6.94 -33.20 -13.59
C ASN A 191 -7.51 -34.55 -13.10
N GLU A 192 -7.28 -34.90 -11.83
CA GLU A 192 -7.79 -36.15 -11.23
C GLU A 192 -9.26 -35.98 -10.82
N ALA A 193 -9.62 -34.79 -10.34
CA ALA A 193 -10.97 -34.34 -10.04
C ALA A 193 -11.96 -34.58 -11.19
N ASN A 194 -11.58 -34.25 -12.43
CA ASN A 194 -12.44 -34.42 -13.60
C ASN A 194 -12.84 -35.89 -13.86
N VAL A 195 -11.92 -36.83 -13.63
CA VAL A 195 -12.18 -38.27 -13.80
C VAL A 195 -13.12 -38.75 -12.69
N THR A 196 -12.85 -38.36 -11.44
CA THR A 196 -13.67 -38.72 -10.29
C THR A 196 -15.10 -38.17 -10.38
N ILE A 197 -15.25 -36.88 -10.73
CA ILE A 197 -16.55 -36.23 -10.95
C ILE A 197 -17.34 -36.95 -12.07
N GLY A 198 -16.66 -37.30 -13.17
CA GLY A 198 -17.27 -38.02 -14.30
C GLY A 198 -17.74 -39.43 -13.94
N GLU A 199 -17.00 -40.13 -13.07
CA GLU A 199 -17.34 -41.48 -12.59
C GLU A 199 -18.42 -41.48 -11.50
N GLN A 200 -18.40 -40.51 -10.58
CA GLN A 200 -19.42 -40.36 -9.52
C GLN A 200 -20.77 -39.89 -10.08
N ASN A 201 -20.76 -38.96 -11.05
CA ASN A 201 -21.95 -38.54 -11.79
C ASN A 201 -22.68 -39.72 -12.47
N LYS A 202 -21.95 -40.76 -12.93
CA LYS A 202 -22.56 -41.95 -13.55
C LYS A 202 -23.28 -42.85 -12.55
N ARG A 203 -22.98 -42.77 -11.25
CA ARG A 203 -23.49 -43.72 -10.24
C ARG A 203 -24.67 -43.20 -9.43
N VAL A 204 -24.72 -41.92 -9.05
CA VAL A 204 -25.91 -41.27 -8.47
C VAL A 204 -25.78 -39.75 -8.66
N GLU A 205 -26.58 -39.15 -9.53
CA GLU A 205 -26.73 -37.68 -9.54
C GLU A 205 -27.47 -37.24 -8.27
N LYS A 206 -26.74 -36.83 -7.23
CA LYS A 206 -27.33 -36.23 -6.03
C LYS A 206 -27.93 -34.86 -6.41
N PRO A 207 -29.23 -34.59 -6.22
CA PRO A 207 -29.86 -33.30 -6.58
C PRO A 207 -29.15 -32.07 -5.98
N LEU A 208 -28.59 -32.21 -4.78
CA LEU A 208 -27.80 -31.18 -4.10
C LEU A 208 -26.50 -30.82 -4.84
N LEU A 209 -25.84 -31.80 -5.48
CA LEU A 209 -24.62 -31.57 -6.25
C LEU A 209 -24.92 -30.84 -7.55
N ILE A 210 -26.02 -31.19 -8.23
CA ILE A 210 -26.49 -30.46 -9.41
C ILE A 210 -26.80 -29.01 -9.04
N GLN A 211 -27.44 -28.79 -7.88
CA GLN A 211 -27.76 -27.45 -7.40
C GLN A 211 -26.49 -26.66 -7.09
N LEU A 212 -25.53 -27.23 -6.35
CA LEU A 212 -24.25 -26.59 -6.07
C LEU A 212 -23.46 -26.28 -7.36
N LYS A 213 -23.41 -27.20 -8.33
CA LYS A 213 -22.78 -26.96 -9.64
C LYS A 213 -23.45 -25.79 -10.36
N LYS A 214 -24.79 -25.76 -10.41
CA LYS A 214 -25.55 -24.66 -11.01
C LYS A 214 -25.30 -23.33 -10.29
N ASP A 215 -25.20 -23.35 -8.98
CA ASP A 215 -24.97 -22.15 -8.17
C ASP A 215 -23.53 -21.65 -8.32
N LEU A 216 -22.53 -22.53 -8.25
CA LEU A 216 -21.14 -22.18 -8.48
C LEU A 216 -20.90 -21.70 -9.92
N MET A 217 -21.59 -22.30 -10.88
CA MET A 217 -21.61 -21.82 -12.24
C MET A 217 -22.24 -20.45 -12.35
N LYS A 218 -23.02 -19.88 -11.42
CA LYS A 218 -23.48 -18.48 -11.55
C LYS A 218 -22.37 -17.46 -11.35
N PHE A 219 -21.25 -17.85 -10.75
CA PHE A 219 -20.14 -16.95 -10.46
C PHE A 219 -19.27 -16.70 -11.70
N ASN A 220 -19.34 -15.47 -12.21
CA ASN A 220 -18.60 -15.08 -13.41
C ASN A 220 -17.09 -15.31 -13.31
N ILE A 221 -16.48 -15.16 -12.13
CA ILE A 221 -15.04 -15.41 -11.98
C ILE A 221 -14.67 -16.90 -12.05
N LEU A 222 -15.45 -17.76 -11.41
CA LEU A 222 -15.23 -19.21 -11.46
C LEU A 222 -15.56 -19.80 -12.84
N ARG A 223 -16.56 -19.25 -13.55
CA ARG A 223 -16.81 -19.59 -14.97
C ARG A 223 -15.62 -19.32 -15.87
N LYS A 224 -14.88 -18.24 -15.61
CA LYS A 224 -13.72 -17.85 -16.41
C LYS A 224 -12.50 -18.73 -16.13
N ASP A 225 -12.38 -19.24 -14.91
CA ASP A 225 -11.31 -20.14 -14.48
C ASP A 225 -11.87 -21.54 -14.18
N TYR A 226 -12.19 -22.26 -15.25
CA TYR A 226 -12.77 -23.62 -15.18
C TYR A 226 -11.95 -24.56 -14.27
N LYS A 227 -10.63 -24.40 -14.22
CA LYS A 227 -9.77 -25.21 -13.37
C LYS A 227 -10.03 -24.95 -11.88
N LYS A 228 -10.20 -23.69 -11.46
CA LYS A 228 -10.56 -23.36 -10.06
C LYS A 228 -11.93 -23.91 -9.70
N LEU A 229 -12.90 -23.79 -10.62
CA LEU A 229 -14.23 -24.33 -10.44
C LEU A 229 -14.20 -25.87 -10.29
N GLU A 230 -13.47 -26.57 -11.15
CA GLU A 230 -13.28 -28.02 -11.11
C GLU A 230 -12.63 -28.49 -9.80
N LEU A 231 -11.56 -27.80 -9.38
CA LEU A 231 -10.91 -28.07 -8.10
C LEU A 231 -11.88 -27.94 -6.93
N LEU A 232 -12.62 -26.84 -6.86
CA LEU A 232 -13.58 -26.58 -5.79
C LEU A 232 -14.69 -27.64 -5.74
N LEU A 233 -15.23 -28.00 -6.90
CA LEU A 233 -16.26 -29.03 -7.01
C LEU A 233 -15.77 -30.38 -6.49
N SER A 234 -14.55 -30.77 -6.84
CA SER A 234 -13.96 -32.03 -6.36
C SER A 234 -13.71 -32.05 -4.86
N VAL A 235 -13.27 -30.93 -4.29
CA VAL A 235 -13.10 -30.80 -2.84
C VAL A 235 -14.42 -31.03 -2.13
N VAL A 236 -15.46 -30.30 -2.54
CA VAL A 236 -16.78 -30.37 -1.89
C VAL A 236 -17.42 -31.75 -2.05
N GLU A 237 -17.23 -32.41 -3.19
CA GLU A 237 -17.79 -33.74 -3.47
C GLU A 237 -17.12 -34.84 -2.63
N ASN A 238 -15.79 -34.87 -2.57
CA ASN A 238 -15.05 -35.89 -1.84
C ASN A 238 -15.12 -35.74 -0.32
N GLU A 239 -15.39 -34.54 0.20
CA GLU A 239 -15.65 -34.31 1.63
C GLU A 239 -17.13 -34.49 2.00
N GLU A 240 -17.97 -34.94 1.05
CA GLU A 240 -19.39 -35.22 1.25
C GLU A 240 -20.21 -34.06 1.86
N PHE A 241 -19.77 -32.82 1.61
CA PHE A 241 -20.34 -31.65 2.26
C PHE A 241 -21.78 -31.37 1.79
N GLN A 242 -22.71 -31.26 2.75
CA GLN A 242 -24.12 -31.06 2.48
C GLN A 242 -24.44 -29.56 2.32
N ALA A 243 -24.78 -29.19 1.08
CA ALA A 243 -24.82 -27.81 0.58
C ALA A 243 -25.97 -26.91 1.08
N GLU A 244 -26.79 -27.30 2.07
CA GLU A 244 -27.88 -26.42 2.55
C GLU A 244 -27.36 -25.10 3.14
N VAL A 245 -26.09 -25.06 3.57
CA VAL A 245 -25.40 -23.87 4.11
C VAL A 245 -24.88 -22.92 3.01
N ALA A 246 -24.58 -23.42 1.80
CA ALA A 246 -23.98 -22.61 0.72
C ALA A 246 -24.98 -21.69 0.00
N LYS A 247 -26.29 -21.82 0.27
CA LYS A 247 -27.35 -20.99 -0.32
C LYS A 247 -27.33 -19.52 0.11
N LYS A 248 -26.50 -19.12 1.07
CA LYS A 248 -26.39 -17.72 1.49
C LYS A 248 -25.50 -16.92 0.53
N ASN A 249 -26.12 -16.45 -0.55
CA ASN A 249 -25.72 -15.38 -1.48
C ASN A 249 -24.26 -14.89 -1.43
N MET A 250 -23.33 -15.60 -2.08
CA MET A 250 -21.93 -15.17 -2.27
C MET A 250 -21.73 -13.89 -3.11
N PHE A 251 -22.80 -13.29 -3.66
CA PHE A 251 -22.74 -11.95 -4.28
C PHE A 251 -23.25 -10.82 -3.36
N ASP A 252 -24.09 -11.14 -2.37
CA ASP A 252 -24.62 -10.14 -1.43
C ASP A 252 -23.77 -10.04 -0.15
N ASN A 253 -22.76 -10.91 0.00
CA ASN A 253 -22.06 -11.12 1.26
C ASN A 253 -20.54 -10.92 1.20
N ILE A 254 -19.98 -10.24 0.21
CA ILE A 254 -18.52 -10.05 0.10
C ILE A 254 -17.87 -9.45 1.35
N ILE A 255 -18.58 -8.54 2.03
CA ILE A 255 -18.13 -7.97 3.31
C ILE A 255 -18.14 -9.04 4.39
N ASN A 256 -19.11 -9.95 4.40
CA ASN A 256 -19.15 -11.06 5.34
C ASN A 256 -18.06 -12.10 5.02
N ASP A 257 -17.77 -12.41 3.75
CA ASP A 257 -16.63 -13.25 3.39
C ASP A 257 -15.31 -12.65 3.91
N LEU A 258 -15.14 -11.33 3.77
CA LEU A 258 -14.00 -10.61 4.34
C LEU A 258 -13.96 -10.72 5.87
N ILE A 259 -15.10 -10.55 6.55
CA ILE A 259 -15.20 -10.70 8.01
C ILE A 259 -14.84 -12.12 8.43
N ASP A 260 -15.45 -13.14 7.82
CA ASP A 260 -15.24 -14.55 8.16
C ASP A 260 -13.78 -14.94 7.96
N PHE A 261 -13.17 -14.52 6.85
CA PHE A 261 -11.76 -14.81 6.57
C PHE A 261 -10.80 -14.09 7.53
N THR A 262 -11.07 -12.82 7.86
CA THR A 262 -10.26 -12.05 8.82
C THR A 262 -10.44 -12.55 10.25
N LEU A 263 -11.63 -13.01 10.64
CA LEU A 263 -11.90 -13.65 11.92
C LEU A 263 -11.21 -15.00 12.04
N PHE A 264 -11.19 -15.82 10.98
CA PHE A 264 -10.38 -17.04 10.94
C PHE A 264 -8.90 -16.72 11.23
N MET A 265 -8.33 -15.73 10.53
CA MET A 265 -6.95 -15.31 10.74
C MET A 265 -6.71 -14.82 12.18
N LYS A 266 -7.65 -14.05 12.74
CA LYS A 266 -7.55 -13.53 14.10
C LYS A 266 -7.68 -14.61 15.17
N ASN A 267 -8.69 -15.46 15.09
CA ASN A 267 -9.09 -16.37 16.16
C ASN A 267 -8.32 -17.70 16.09
N GLU A 268 -8.18 -18.24 14.89
CA GLU A 268 -7.60 -19.57 14.66
C GLU A 268 -6.09 -19.48 14.44
N MET A 269 -5.63 -18.49 13.66
CA MET A 269 -4.21 -18.28 13.37
C MET A 269 -3.52 -17.33 14.36
N LYS A 270 -4.29 -16.67 15.24
CA LYS A 270 -3.79 -15.65 16.19
C LYS A 270 -3.03 -14.51 15.50
N LYS A 271 -3.38 -14.20 14.25
CA LYS A 271 -2.79 -13.12 13.45
C LYS A 271 -3.90 -12.18 12.95
N PRO A 272 -4.29 -11.17 13.73
CA PRO A 272 -5.18 -10.10 13.25
C PRO A 272 -4.65 -9.50 11.94
N VAL A 273 -5.57 -9.24 11.00
CA VAL A 273 -5.22 -8.69 9.69
C VAL A 273 -5.15 -7.17 9.77
N VAL A 274 -4.09 -6.61 9.17
CA VAL A 274 -3.90 -5.16 9.03
C VAL A 274 -3.76 -4.82 7.55
N PHE A 275 -4.75 -4.12 6.99
CA PHE A 275 -4.71 -3.60 5.64
C PHE A 275 -4.08 -2.21 5.62
N ILE A 276 -3.05 -2.04 4.78
CA ILE A 276 -2.33 -0.78 4.60
C ILE A 276 -2.40 -0.43 3.12
N ILE A 277 -3.08 0.66 2.78
CA ILE A 277 -3.29 1.08 1.39
C ILE A 277 -2.56 2.38 1.11
N ASP A 278 -1.72 2.40 0.08
CA ASP A 278 -0.91 3.55 -0.35
C ASP A 278 -0.68 3.53 -1.87
N GLY A 279 -0.04 4.57 -2.42
CA GLY A 279 0.32 4.64 -3.85
C GLY A 279 -0.84 4.89 -4.81
N ILE A 280 -2.00 5.33 -4.31
CA ILE A 280 -3.16 5.69 -5.14
C ILE A 280 -2.82 6.81 -6.13
N ASP A 281 -1.98 7.75 -5.71
CA ASP A 281 -1.46 8.87 -6.50
C ASP A 281 -0.55 8.47 -7.67
N GLU A 282 -0.13 7.20 -7.72
CA GLU A 282 0.68 6.65 -8.82
C GLU A 282 -0.16 5.79 -9.78
N ASN A 283 -1.46 5.64 -9.51
CA ASN A 283 -2.31 4.69 -10.20
C ASN A 283 -2.96 5.28 -11.46
N GLN A 284 -2.72 4.61 -12.59
CA GLN A 284 -3.18 5.03 -13.92
C GLN A 284 -4.70 5.05 -14.10
N TYR A 285 -5.50 4.48 -13.19
CA TYR A 285 -6.96 4.58 -13.25
C TYR A 285 -7.48 5.88 -12.61
N PHE A 286 -6.73 6.45 -11.67
CA PHE A 286 -7.08 7.69 -10.98
C PHE A 286 -6.30 8.91 -11.47
N PHE A 287 -5.08 8.71 -11.96
CA PHE A 287 -4.15 9.75 -12.41
C PHE A 287 -3.62 9.42 -13.81
N GLN A 288 -4.08 10.15 -14.84
CA GLN A 288 -3.70 9.91 -16.24
C GLN A 288 -3.20 11.18 -16.89
N HIS A 289 -1.95 11.18 -17.36
CA HIS A 289 -1.35 12.32 -18.09
C HIS A 289 -1.68 13.66 -17.40
N ASN A 290 -1.48 13.72 -16.07
CA ASN A 290 -1.64 14.96 -15.30
C ASN A 290 -3.11 15.36 -15.10
N VAL A 291 -4.05 14.48 -15.44
CA VAL A 291 -5.48 14.66 -15.22
C VAL A 291 -5.94 13.69 -14.15
N ILE A 292 -6.51 14.25 -13.09
CA ILE A 292 -7.06 13.49 -11.96
C ILE A 292 -8.52 13.16 -12.25
N ASN A 293 -8.88 11.88 -12.24
CA ASN A 293 -10.27 11.45 -12.23
C ASN A 293 -10.85 11.60 -10.81
N LYS A 294 -11.21 12.84 -10.46
CA LYS A 294 -11.68 13.19 -9.11
C LYS A 294 -12.90 12.38 -8.68
N ARG A 295 -13.81 12.09 -9.61
CA ARG A 295 -15.04 11.32 -9.32
C ARG A 295 -14.72 9.88 -8.94
N SER A 296 -13.92 9.18 -9.75
CA SER A 296 -13.49 7.82 -9.40
C SER A 296 -12.78 7.76 -8.06
N LEU A 297 -11.90 8.73 -7.80
CA LEU A 297 -11.13 8.78 -6.57
C LEU A 297 -12.02 9.06 -5.35
N GLU A 298 -12.98 9.97 -5.50
CA GLU A 298 -13.99 10.23 -4.47
C GLU A 298 -14.84 8.99 -4.17
N LEU A 299 -15.29 8.27 -5.21
CA LEU A 299 -16.01 7.00 -5.04
C LEU A 299 -15.12 5.97 -4.32
N PHE A 300 -13.85 5.85 -4.70
CA PHE A 300 -12.91 4.94 -4.04
C PHE A 300 -12.76 5.26 -2.55
N TYR A 301 -12.55 6.54 -2.21
CA TYR A 301 -12.42 6.95 -0.82
C TYR A 301 -13.71 6.73 -0.03
N ARG A 302 -14.87 7.15 -0.56
CA ARG A 302 -16.18 6.96 0.08
C ARG A 302 -16.48 5.48 0.31
N SER A 303 -16.18 4.62 -0.66
CA SER A 303 -16.35 3.16 -0.53
C SER A 303 -15.47 2.57 0.58
N SER A 304 -14.23 3.05 0.74
CA SER A 304 -13.33 2.59 1.80
C SER A 304 -13.78 2.98 3.22
N VAL A 305 -14.63 4.00 3.33
CA VAL A 305 -15.19 4.48 4.62
C VAL A 305 -16.71 4.33 4.69
N ALA A 306 -17.29 3.46 3.86
CA ALA A 306 -18.69 3.12 3.94
C ALA A 306 -19.02 2.49 5.29
N GLN A 307 -20.25 2.68 5.77
CA GLN A 307 -20.65 2.29 7.12
C GLN A 307 -20.44 0.80 7.42
N GLU A 308 -20.62 -0.08 6.43
CA GLU A 308 -20.42 -1.53 6.59
C GLU A 308 -18.93 -1.89 6.76
N ILE A 309 -18.04 -1.23 6.02
CA ILE A 309 -16.59 -1.39 6.18
C ILE A 309 -16.17 -0.87 7.55
N LEU A 310 -16.58 0.35 7.89
CA LEU A 310 -16.23 0.96 9.18
C LEU A 310 -16.80 0.17 10.37
N SER A 311 -18.00 -0.39 10.26
CA SER A 311 -18.58 -1.24 11.32
C SER A 311 -17.71 -2.47 11.59
N SER A 312 -17.17 -3.08 10.53
CA SER A 312 -16.26 -4.23 10.63
C SER A 312 -14.92 -3.85 11.27
N VAL A 313 -14.41 -2.66 10.92
CA VAL A 313 -13.21 -2.08 11.54
C VAL A 313 -13.43 -1.79 13.03
N MET A 314 -14.59 -1.23 13.39
CA MET A 314 -14.92 -0.92 14.79
C MET A 314 -15.17 -2.17 15.63
N ALA A 315 -15.68 -3.24 15.01
CA ALA A 315 -15.77 -4.55 15.64
C ALA A 315 -14.39 -5.24 15.80
N GLN A 316 -13.31 -4.61 15.31
CA GLN A 316 -11.96 -5.14 15.31
C GLN A 316 -11.85 -6.49 14.59
N ASN A 317 -12.63 -6.66 13.51
CA ASN A 317 -12.49 -7.82 12.63
C ASN A 317 -11.17 -7.73 11.85
N PHE A 318 -10.80 -6.52 11.43
CA PHE A 318 -9.52 -6.18 10.84
C PHE A 318 -9.17 -4.71 11.09
N TYR A 319 -7.90 -4.34 10.88
CA TYR A 319 -7.44 -2.96 10.89
C TYR A 319 -7.34 -2.41 9.47
N LEU A 320 -7.68 -1.13 9.30
CA LEU A 320 -7.65 -0.44 8.01
C LEU A 320 -6.92 0.89 8.12
N SER A 321 -5.73 0.97 7.53
CA SER A 321 -4.85 2.13 7.54
C SER A 321 -4.70 2.68 6.12
N LEU A 322 -5.25 3.87 5.87
CA LEU A 322 -5.37 4.45 4.53
C LEU A 322 -4.44 5.64 4.37
N PHE A 323 -3.61 5.64 3.33
CA PHE A 323 -2.67 6.71 3.02
C PHE A 323 -3.01 7.33 1.67
N TYR A 324 -3.86 8.36 1.70
CA TYR A 324 -4.44 8.97 0.50
C TYR A 324 -3.91 10.39 0.23
N PRO A 325 -3.78 10.80 -1.06
CA PRO A 325 -3.52 12.19 -1.39
C PRO A 325 -4.67 13.10 -0.94
N GLN A 326 -4.32 14.26 -0.39
CA GLN A 326 -5.27 15.34 -0.15
C GLN A 326 -5.41 16.17 -1.43
N LEU A 327 -6.62 16.20 -2.02
CA LEU A 327 -6.90 16.90 -3.27
C LEU A 327 -8.03 17.92 -3.13
N ASP A 328 -7.84 19.09 -3.74
CA ASP A 328 -8.85 20.14 -3.75
C ASP A 328 -10.11 19.70 -4.49
N GLY A 329 -11.26 19.90 -3.86
CA GLY A 329 -12.58 19.54 -4.39
C GLY A 329 -13.04 18.11 -4.07
N ILE A 330 -12.25 17.30 -3.36
CA ILE A 330 -12.68 16.01 -2.82
C ILE A 330 -12.76 16.14 -1.29
N ASN A 331 -13.97 16.31 -0.76
CA ASN A 331 -14.19 16.31 0.69
C ASN A 331 -14.74 14.96 1.15
N ILE A 332 -13.91 14.21 1.87
CA ILE A 332 -14.28 12.92 2.45
C ILE A 332 -14.54 12.99 3.96
N ARG A 333 -14.29 14.13 4.59
CA ARG A 333 -14.58 14.32 6.02
C ARG A 333 -16.07 14.24 6.30
N ASP A 334 -16.90 14.72 5.37
CA ASP A 334 -18.37 14.69 5.48
C ASP A 334 -18.95 13.28 5.34
N ALA A 335 -18.19 12.33 4.78
CA ALA A 335 -18.61 10.94 4.63
C ALA A 335 -18.43 10.12 5.92
N ILE A 336 -17.69 10.63 6.91
CA ILE A 336 -17.33 9.90 8.12
C ILE A 336 -18.21 10.40 9.28
N ILE A 337 -19.17 9.57 9.67
CA ILE A 337 -20.17 9.88 10.71
C ILE A 337 -19.52 9.94 12.11
N ARG A 338 -18.30 9.40 12.30
CA ARG A 338 -17.62 9.26 13.60
C ARG A 338 -16.10 9.39 13.53
N ASN A 339 -15.58 10.62 13.45
CA ASN A 339 -14.14 10.92 13.49
C ASN A 339 -13.45 10.45 14.78
N ASP A 340 -14.20 10.32 15.88
CA ASP A 340 -13.74 9.77 17.16
C ASP A 340 -13.36 8.28 17.07
N LYS A 341 -13.93 7.56 16.11
CA LYS A 341 -13.75 6.11 15.95
C LYS A 341 -12.85 5.73 14.79
N PHE A 342 -12.90 6.48 13.69
CA PHE A 342 -12.00 6.34 12.55
C PHE A 342 -11.31 7.68 12.28
N PRO A 343 -10.17 7.95 12.94
CA PRO A 343 -9.55 9.25 12.87
C PRO A 343 -8.98 9.56 11.48
N ILE A 344 -9.16 10.81 11.07
CA ILE A 344 -8.59 11.36 9.84
C ILE A 344 -7.50 12.35 10.24
N TYR A 345 -6.28 12.09 9.79
CA TYR A 345 -5.13 12.95 10.01
C TYR A 345 -4.75 13.69 8.73
N THR A 346 -4.26 14.91 8.88
CA THR A 346 -3.56 15.64 7.82
C THR A 346 -2.10 15.76 8.17
N ILE A 347 -1.22 15.59 7.17
CA ILE A 347 0.21 15.88 7.36
C ILE A 347 0.44 17.36 7.05
N GLU A 348 0.76 18.13 8.08
CA GLU A 348 1.04 19.56 7.95
C GLU A 348 2.47 19.85 8.38
N TRP A 349 3.08 20.81 7.68
CA TRP A 349 4.46 21.21 7.89
C TRP A 349 4.51 22.70 8.12
N ASN A 350 5.00 23.10 9.29
CA ASN A 350 5.40 24.46 9.53
C ASN A 350 6.91 24.62 9.27
N THR A 351 7.37 25.87 9.13
CA THR A 351 8.77 26.19 8.88
C THR A 351 9.70 25.54 9.90
N ARG A 352 9.36 25.56 11.19
CA ARG A 352 10.20 24.98 12.24
C ARG A 352 10.38 23.47 12.05
N SER A 353 9.30 22.74 11.76
CA SER A 353 9.34 21.31 11.51
C SER A 353 10.15 20.98 10.25
N LEU A 354 10.06 21.82 9.21
CA LEU A 354 10.86 21.67 7.98
C LEU A 354 12.34 21.93 8.22
N ILE A 355 12.68 22.96 9.01
CA ILE A 355 14.07 23.23 9.41
C ILE A 355 14.64 22.03 10.20
N ASN A 356 13.89 21.52 11.18
CA ASN A 356 14.32 20.35 11.94
C ASN A 356 14.51 19.12 11.05
N TYR A 357 13.67 18.96 10.02
CA TYR A 357 13.85 17.90 9.02
C TYR A 357 15.12 18.12 8.19
N GLY A 358 15.43 19.36 7.80
CA GLY A 358 16.69 19.73 7.17
C GLY A 358 17.90 19.39 8.05
N ASP A 359 17.85 19.73 9.34
CA ASP A 359 18.89 19.40 10.32
C ASP A 359 19.09 17.89 10.45
N TYR A 360 18.00 17.13 10.53
CA TYR A 360 18.04 15.67 10.57
C TYR A 360 18.75 15.09 9.33
N LEU A 361 18.40 15.57 8.13
CA LEU A 361 19.03 15.11 6.89
C LEU A 361 20.54 15.38 6.88
N LEU A 362 20.96 16.57 7.33
CA LEU A 362 22.38 16.93 7.43
C LEU A 362 23.11 16.10 8.50
N GLN A 363 22.45 15.78 9.62
CA GLN A 363 23.00 14.89 10.65
C GLN A 363 23.24 13.46 10.14
N GLU A 364 22.30 12.90 9.39
CA GLU A 364 22.48 11.57 8.78
C GLU A 364 23.63 11.56 7.75
N MET A 365 23.80 12.65 6.99
CA MET A 365 24.94 12.80 6.11
C MET A 365 26.27 12.84 6.88
N ASN A 366 26.30 13.55 8.01
CA ASN A 366 27.48 13.60 8.87
C ASN A 366 27.86 12.23 9.48
N LYS A 367 26.89 11.36 9.78
CA LYS A 367 27.17 9.99 10.24
C LYS A 367 27.87 9.13 9.19
N ASN A 368 27.54 9.33 7.91
CA ASN A 368 28.22 8.62 6.82
C ASN A 368 29.60 9.22 6.50
N ALA A 369 29.81 10.49 6.85
CA ALA A 369 31.07 11.20 6.67
C ALA A 369 32.08 10.96 7.80
N SER A 370 31.68 10.44 8.97
CA SER A 370 32.59 10.29 10.13
C SER A 370 33.75 9.31 9.91
N ASP A 371 33.66 8.45 8.89
CA ASP A 371 34.75 7.55 8.46
C ASP A 371 35.76 8.23 7.51
N THR A 372 35.51 9.50 7.17
CA THR A 372 36.36 10.34 6.31
C THR A 372 36.96 11.46 7.16
N HIS A 373 38.22 11.85 6.95
CA HIS A 373 38.87 12.96 7.67
C HIS A 373 38.31 14.36 7.32
N CYS A 374 37.01 14.44 6.97
CA CYS A 374 36.31 15.61 6.48
C CYS A 374 35.66 16.42 7.62
N ARG A 375 35.27 17.67 7.34
CA ARG A 375 34.58 18.52 8.31
C ARG A 375 33.10 18.11 8.44
N PRO A 376 32.45 18.30 9.60
CA PRO A 376 31.01 18.11 9.72
C PRO A 376 30.24 19.26 9.04
N LEU A 377 29.14 18.92 8.37
CA LEU A 377 28.15 19.90 7.89
C LEU A 377 27.57 20.69 9.07
N PRO A 378 27.42 22.02 8.94
CA PRO A 378 26.71 22.83 9.92
C PRO A 378 25.19 22.51 9.90
N ASP A 379 24.46 23.01 10.88
CA ASP A 379 22.99 22.94 10.86
C ASP A 379 22.39 23.70 9.67
N PHE A 380 21.13 23.40 9.34
CA PHE A 380 20.46 23.92 8.15
C PHE A 380 20.37 25.45 8.17
N LYS A 381 20.07 26.05 9.33
CA LYS A 381 19.98 27.52 9.46
C LYS A 381 21.31 28.21 9.19
N THR A 382 22.40 27.63 9.67
CA THR A 382 23.75 28.15 9.45
C THR A 382 24.17 27.95 8.00
N LEU A 383 23.91 26.78 7.42
CA LEU A 383 24.25 26.45 6.04
C LEU A 383 23.62 27.43 5.04
N ILE A 384 22.34 27.77 5.23
CA ILE A 384 21.60 28.66 4.32
C ILE A 384 21.76 30.14 4.68
N ASN A 385 22.41 30.48 5.79
CA ASN A 385 22.43 31.84 6.34
C ASN A 385 21.02 32.40 6.64
N TYR A 386 20.21 31.65 7.40
CA TYR A 386 18.83 32.01 7.74
C TYR A 386 18.69 33.30 8.58
N HIS A 387 19.79 33.90 9.06
CA HIS A 387 19.77 35.18 9.75
C HIS A 387 19.54 36.37 8.81
N ASP A 388 19.80 36.20 7.51
CA ASP A 388 19.43 37.17 6.49
C ASP A 388 17.91 37.14 6.26
N THR A 389 17.24 38.29 6.37
CA THR A 389 15.78 38.39 6.28
C THR A 389 15.24 37.97 4.93
N HIS A 390 15.94 38.29 3.84
CA HIS A 390 15.51 37.91 2.48
C HIS A 390 15.67 36.42 2.24
N ILE A 391 16.71 35.80 2.79
CA ILE A 391 16.86 34.35 2.77
C ILE A 391 15.76 33.69 3.62
N ALA A 392 15.52 34.18 4.83
CA ALA A 392 14.49 33.64 5.71
C ALA A 392 13.12 33.64 5.02
N ASP A 393 12.75 34.73 4.34
CA ASP A 393 11.50 34.83 3.59
C ASP A 393 11.39 33.74 2.50
N MET A 394 12.43 33.54 1.69
CA MET A 394 12.44 32.48 0.66
C MET A 394 12.32 31.08 1.28
N ILE A 395 13.03 30.81 2.37
CA ILE A 395 12.98 29.51 3.04
C ILE A 395 11.60 29.26 3.67
N ASN A 396 10.94 30.31 4.18
CA ASN A 396 9.59 30.25 4.76
C ASN A 396 8.50 29.95 3.70
N GLU A 397 8.78 30.18 2.41
CA GLU A 397 7.89 29.80 1.31
C GLU A 397 7.91 28.29 1.02
N ILE A 398 8.96 27.56 1.43
CA ILE A 398 9.03 26.11 1.27
C ILE A 398 8.00 25.44 2.18
N LYS A 399 7.06 24.68 1.61
CA LYS A 399 5.93 24.10 2.36
C LYS A 399 5.99 22.58 2.58
N THR A 400 6.94 21.87 1.97
CA THR A 400 7.00 20.39 2.09
C THR A 400 8.44 19.88 2.19
N PRO A 401 8.66 18.71 2.81
CA PRO A 401 9.96 18.03 2.84
C PRO A 401 10.54 17.80 1.44
N ARG A 402 9.70 17.42 0.47
CA ARG A 402 10.13 17.20 -0.92
C ARG A 402 10.59 18.50 -1.58
N ALA A 403 9.87 19.60 -1.33
CA ALA A 403 10.29 20.93 -1.78
C ALA A 403 11.65 21.32 -1.20
N LEU A 404 11.80 21.14 0.11
CA LEU A 404 13.04 21.41 0.84
C LEU A 404 14.20 20.57 0.30
N HIS A 405 13.94 19.33 -0.04
CA HIS A 405 14.93 18.43 -0.61
C HIS A 405 15.38 18.86 -2.01
N TYR A 406 14.46 19.27 -2.90
CA TYR A 406 14.83 19.80 -4.20
C TYR A 406 15.63 21.09 -4.06
N PHE A 407 15.23 21.95 -3.13
CA PHE A 407 15.99 23.13 -2.76
C PHE A 407 17.40 22.78 -2.29
N MET A 408 17.56 21.84 -1.37
CA MET A 408 18.87 21.39 -0.86
C MET A 408 19.75 20.82 -1.97
N THR A 409 19.18 20.01 -2.86
CA THR A 409 19.90 19.45 -4.01
C THR A 409 20.37 20.55 -4.96
N ALA A 410 19.53 21.55 -5.24
CA ALA A 410 19.91 22.69 -6.06
C ALA A 410 20.95 23.56 -5.36
N LEU A 411 20.79 23.81 -4.06
CA LEU A 411 21.69 24.62 -3.25
C LEU A 411 23.12 24.07 -3.26
N ILE A 412 23.28 22.77 -3.02
CA ILE A 412 24.60 22.11 -3.06
C ILE A 412 25.25 22.23 -4.44
N ARG A 413 24.46 22.17 -5.52
CA ARG A 413 24.96 22.37 -6.89
C ARG A 413 25.43 23.81 -7.13
N GLU A 414 24.65 24.81 -6.70
CA GLU A 414 25.03 26.23 -6.83
C GLU A 414 26.30 26.52 -6.02
N MET A 415 26.35 26.07 -4.76
CA MET A 415 27.52 26.25 -3.90
C MET A 415 28.79 25.58 -4.46
N ASN A 416 28.65 24.45 -5.17
CA ASN A 416 29.75 23.81 -5.89
C ASN A 416 30.17 24.55 -7.16
N GLY A 417 29.22 25.14 -7.89
CA GLY A 417 29.52 25.99 -9.06
C GLY A 417 30.36 27.21 -8.69
N CYS A 418 30.24 27.69 -7.44
CA CYS A 418 30.95 28.84 -6.89
C CYS A 418 32.11 28.48 -5.92
N ALA A 419 32.56 27.23 -5.92
CA ALA A 419 33.63 26.67 -5.08
C ALA A 419 34.94 27.50 -5.00
N SER A 420 35.22 28.34 -5.99
CA SER A 420 36.39 29.23 -5.98
C SER A 420 36.23 30.49 -5.12
N GLU A 421 35.01 30.87 -4.76
CA GLU A 421 34.63 32.14 -4.11
C GLU A 421 33.97 31.94 -2.73
N SER A 422 33.71 30.70 -2.32
CA SER A 422 33.08 30.39 -1.03
C SER A 422 34.02 30.65 0.15
N THR A 423 33.56 31.35 1.18
CA THR A 423 34.26 31.43 2.47
C THR A 423 34.12 30.09 3.19
N GLU A 424 35.22 29.56 3.73
CA GLU A 424 35.18 28.39 4.63
C GLU A 424 34.76 28.84 6.04
N PRO A 425 33.79 28.18 6.71
CA PRO A 425 32.97 27.05 6.25
C PRO A 425 31.94 27.48 5.20
N PHE A 426 31.61 26.59 4.25
CA PHE A 426 30.65 26.82 3.17
C PHE A 426 29.30 27.30 3.73
N ILE A 427 29.07 28.61 3.65
CA ILE A 427 27.80 29.27 3.98
C ILE A 427 27.22 29.80 2.67
N ALA A 428 25.97 29.50 2.40
CA ALA A 428 25.29 29.95 1.19
C ALA A 428 25.16 31.47 1.17
N THR A 429 25.49 32.07 0.02
CA THR A 429 25.18 33.47 -0.25
C THR A 429 23.71 33.63 -0.62
N TYR A 430 23.18 34.86 -0.55
CA TYR A 430 21.84 35.17 -1.06
C TYR A 430 21.66 34.72 -2.52
N ARG A 431 22.71 34.81 -3.35
CA ARG A 431 22.67 34.36 -4.75
C ARG A 431 22.46 32.85 -4.85
N ASP A 432 23.18 32.06 -4.05
CA ASP A 432 23.07 30.60 -4.04
C ASP A 432 21.66 30.17 -3.64
N VAL A 433 21.13 30.74 -2.55
CA VAL A 433 19.77 30.46 -2.07
C VAL A 433 18.72 30.86 -3.11
N LYS A 434 18.84 32.06 -3.69
CA LYS A 434 17.89 32.55 -4.69
C LYS A 434 17.87 31.68 -5.94
N MET A 435 19.03 31.27 -6.44
CA MET A 435 19.14 30.39 -7.60
C MET A 435 18.62 28.98 -7.28
N ALA A 436 18.99 28.43 -6.12
CA ALA A 436 18.50 27.14 -5.65
C ALA A 436 16.96 27.11 -5.53
N PHE A 437 16.37 28.15 -4.95
CA PHE A 437 14.92 28.30 -4.81
C PHE A 437 14.22 28.40 -6.17
N LYS A 438 14.77 29.19 -7.10
CA LYS A 438 14.25 29.28 -8.47
C LYS A 438 14.31 27.93 -9.19
N ASN A 439 15.46 27.25 -9.11
CA ASN A 439 15.67 25.96 -9.76
C ASN A 439 14.77 24.87 -9.17
N SER A 440 14.62 24.81 -7.83
CA SER A 440 13.72 23.86 -7.18
C SER A 440 12.26 24.09 -7.55
N ASN A 441 11.82 25.35 -7.67
CA ASN A 441 10.47 25.67 -8.09
C ASN A 441 10.21 25.31 -9.56
N GLN A 442 11.21 25.42 -10.44
CA GLN A 442 11.11 24.93 -11.82
C GLN A 442 10.96 23.39 -11.89
N TYR A 443 11.70 22.65 -11.06
CA TYR A 443 11.55 21.19 -10.97
C TYR A 443 10.19 20.78 -10.39
N MET A 444 9.68 21.53 -9.41
CA MET A 444 8.36 21.27 -8.84
C MET A 444 7.23 21.67 -9.77
N SER A 445 7.33 22.78 -10.51
CA SER A 445 6.29 23.18 -11.46
C SER A 445 6.23 22.26 -12.67
N GLN A 446 7.37 21.79 -13.19
CA GLN A 446 7.38 20.77 -14.26
C GLN A 446 6.71 19.46 -13.85
N ARG A 447 6.78 19.09 -12.56
CA ARG A 447 6.05 17.93 -12.03
C ARG A 447 4.61 18.26 -11.63
N GLN A 448 4.31 19.44 -11.12
CA GLN A 448 2.93 19.89 -10.81
C GLN A 448 2.08 20.15 -12.07
N THR A 449 2.69 20.51 -13.19
CA THR A 449 2.02 20.52 -14.52
C THR A 449 2.03 19.13 -15.16
N ALA A 450 2.78 18.20 -14.56
CA ALA A 450 2.69 16.75 -14.76
C ALA A 450 1.73 16.06 -13.75
N ASP A 451 1.09 16.85 -12.89
CA ASP A 451 0.09 16.50 -11.87
C ASP A 451 -1.20 17.33 -12.12
#